data_AF-A0A1B1IIZ7-F1
#
_entry.id   AF-A0A1B1IIZ7-F1
#
_cell.length_a   1.000
_cell.length_b   1.000
_cell.length_c   1.000
_cell.angle_alpha   90.00
_cell.angle_beta   90.00
_cell.angle_gamma   90.00
#
_symmetry.space_group_name_H-M   'P 1'
#
loop_
_entity.id
_entity.type
_entity.pdbx_description
1 polymer ?
#
loop_
_entity_poly.entity_id
_entity_poly.type
_entity_poly.pdbx_seq_one_letter_code
_entity_poly.pdbx_strand_id
1 'polypeptide(L)'
;LVIDHSVTVDHFGDRQALTNNTQLEMARNRERYEFLRWGQNAFSYFSVVPPGTGICHQVNLEYLAKAIWYEKQGDKQFAYPDTLVGTDSHTTMI
;
A
#
# COMPACT_ATOMS: atom_id res chain seq x y z
N LEU A 1 1.90 0.47 -4.17
CA LEU A 1 2.71 1.00 -3.05
C LEU A 1 1.80 1.22 -1.85
N VAL A 2 2.18 0.74 -0.66
CA VAL A 2 1.40 0.96 0.58
C VAL A 2 2.13 1.98 1.44
N ILE A 3 1.39 2.96 1.98
CA ILE A 3 1.93 3.94 2.92
C ILE A 3 1.62 3.48 4.34
N ASP A 4 2.61 2.93 5.02
CA ASP A 4 2.49 2.38 6.38
C ASP A 4 3.67 2.77 7.30
N HIS A 5 4.78 3.25 6.74
CA HIS A 5 5.98 3.67 7.48
C HIS A 5 6.07 5.19 7.73
N SER A 6 4.94 5.90 7.77
CA SER A 6 4.90 7.36 8.00
C SER A 6 4.23 7.79 9.31
N VAL A 7 3.33 6.97 9.85
CA VAL A 7 2.65 7.26 11.11
C VAL A 7 3.59 7.05 12.30
N THR A 8 3.49 7.91 13.29
CA THR A 8 4.23 7.82 14.57
C THR A 8 3.23 7.87 15.71
N VAL A 9 3.54 7.23 16.84
CA VAL A 9 2.69 7.23 18.03
C VAL A 9 3.04 8.45 18.89
N ASP A 10 2.51 9.62 18.51
CA ASP A 10 2.66 10.87 19.30
C ASP A 10 1.66 10.93 20.47
N HIS A 11 0.44 10.46 20.24
CA HIS A 11 -0.63 10.34 21.22
C HIS A 11 -1.03 8.87 21.41
N PHE A 12 -1.33 8.47 22.64
CA PHE A 12 -1.76 7.11 22.98
C PHE A 12 -2.72 7.10 24.17
N GLY A 13 -3.49 6.03 24.32
CA GLY A 13 -4.29 5.78 25.53
C GLY A 13 -5.64 6.50 25.62
N ASP A 14 -6.05 7.23 24.58
CA ASP A 14 -7.37 7.87 24.52
C ASP A 14 -8.08 7.66 23.16
N ARG A 15 -9.35 8.04 23.09
CA ARG A 15 -10.19 7.87 21.88
C ARG A 15 -9.81 8.80 20.72
N GLN A 16 -9.06 9.86 20.98
CA GLN A 16 -8.62 10.84 19.97
C GLN A 16 -7.25 10.50 19.39
N ALA A 17 -6.49 9.62 20.04
CA ALA A 17 -5.12 9.26 19.68
C ALA A 17 -4.95 8.92 18.19
N LEU A 18 -5.83 8.08 17.63
CA LEU A 18 -5.80 7.72 16.21
C LEU A 18 -5.92 8.96 15.32
N THR A 19 -6.98 9.76 15.53
CA THR A 19 -7.25 10.97 14.74
C THR A 19 -6.09 11.96 14.84
N ASN A 20 -5.57 12.20 16.04
CA ASN A 20 -4.49 13.16 16.28
C ASN A 20 -3.20 12.71 15.59
N ASN A 21 -2.84 11.42 15.71
CA ASN A 21 -1.64 10.87 15.06
C ASN A 21 -1.75 10.93 13.53
N THR A 22 -2.92 10.59 12.95
CA THR A 22 -3.13 10.68 11.50
C THR A 22 -3.05 12.14 11.02
N GLN A 23 -3.58 13.11 11.77
CA GLN A 23 -3.44 14.53 11.40
C GLN A 23 -1.99 14.99 11.43
N LEU A 24 -1.22 14.60 12.46
CA LEU A 24 0.21 14.91 12.55
C LEU A 24 1.02 14.26 11.42
N GLU A 25 0.72 13.00 11.09
CA GLU A 25 1.30 12.30 9.96
C GLU A 25 1.07 13.06 8.65
N MET A 26 -0.17 13.48 8.37
CA MET A 26 -0.52 14.25 7.16
C MET A 26 0.26 15.57 7.10
N ALA A 27 0.35 16.28 8.22
CA ALA A 27 1.08 17.55 8.29
C ALA A 27 2.59 17.36 8.05
N ARG A 28 3.20 16.33 8.65
CA ARG A 28 4.65 16.06 8.56
C ARG A 28 5.08 15.51 7.20
N ASN A 29 4.22 14.76 6.53
CA ASN A 29 4.56 14.04 5.29
C ASN A 29 3.90 14.63 4.03
N ARG A 30 3.36 15.85 4.11
CA ARG A 30 2.61 16.49 3.02
C ARG A 30 3.32 16.41 1.66
N GLU A 31 4.58 16.85 1.59
CA GLU A 31 5.35 16.86 0.33
C GLU A 31 5.55 15.44 -0.22
N ARG A 32 5.82 14.46 0.65
CA ARG A 32 5.97 13.05 0.26
C ARG A 32 4.67 12.53 -0.36
N TYR A 33 3.51 12.87 0.20
CA TYR A 33 2.22 12.44 -0.34
C TYR A 33 1.85 13.15 -1.63
N GLU A 34 2.18 14.45 -1.76
CA GLU A 34 2.04 15.18 -3.02
C GLU A 34 2.90 14.54 -4.13
N PHE A 35 4.14 14.15 -3.82
CA PHE A 35 5.02 13.44 -4.74
C PHE A 35 4.48 12.05 -5.14
N LEU A 36 4.00 11.26 -4.18
CA LEU A 36 3.39 9.95 -4.48
C LEU A 36 2.11 10.09 -5.32
N ARG A 37 1.29 11.12 -5.04
CA ARG A 37 0.10 11.43 -5.82
C ARG A 37 0.44 11.87 -7.24
N TRP A 38 1.50 12.66 -7.42
CA TRP A 38 2.04 12.95 -8.75
C TRP A 38 2.44 11.66 -9.46
N GLY A 39 3.13 10.74 -8.79
CA GLY A 39 3.52 9.45 -9.33
C GLY A 39 2.33 8.62 -9.84
N GLN A 40 1.18 8.65 -9.15
CA GLN A 40 -0.04 7.96 -9.61
C GLN A 40 -0.58 8.49 -10.92
N ASN A 41 -0.38 9.78 -11.20
CA ASN A 41 -0.78 10.39 -12.47
C ASN A 41 0.29 10.22 -13.56
N ALA A 42 1.55 10.06 -13.17
CA ALA A 42 2.68 10.00 -14.09
C ALA A 42 2.95 8.58 -14.65
N PHE A 43 2.54 7.52 -13.96
CA PHE A 43 2.85 6.13 -14.34
C PHE A 43 1.62 5.21 -14.43
N SER A 44 1.49 4.46 -15.51
CA SER A 44 0.29 3.67 -15.86
C SER A 44 -0.04 2.50 -14.92
N TYR A 45 0.93 1.99 -14.18
CA TYR A 45 0.77 0.83 -13.28
C TYR A 45 1.13 1.15 -11.83
N PHE A 46 1.10 2.44 -11.47
CA PHE A 46 1.42 2.88 -10.12
C PHE A 46 0.15 3.25 -9.35
N SER A 47 -0.18 2.42 -8.36
CA SER A 47 -1.25 2.66 -7.40
C SER A 47 -0.68 2.85 -5.99
N VAL A 48 -1.32 3.72 -5.22
CA VAL A 48 -0.97 3.99 -3.82
C VAL A 48 -2.15 3.61 -2.94
N VAL A 49 -1.90 2.78 -1.94
CA VAL A 49 -2.83 2.55 -0.83
C VAL A 49 -2.58 3.65 0.20
N PRO A 50 -3.61 4.45 0.56
CA PRO A 50 -3.42 5.61 1.41
C PRO A 50 -3.08 5.22 2.86
N PRO A 51 -2.48 6.15 3.61
CA PRO A 51 -2.16 5.94 5.03
C PRO A 51 -3.42 5.64 5.85
N GLY A 52 -3.24 4.88 6.95
CA GLY A 52 -4.34 4.44 7.82
C GLY A 52 -5.15 3.25 7.30
N THR A 53 -4.82 2.69 6.13
CA THR A 53 -5.52 1.51 5.58
C THR A 53 -5.01 0.18 6.15
N GLY A 54 -3.79 0.15 6.67
CA GLY A 54 -3.14 -1.05 7.20
C GLY A 54 -1.64 -1.08 6.91
N ILE A 55 -0.99 -2.20 7.24
CA ILE A 55 0.45 -2.44 6.99
C ILE A 55 0.61 -3.21 5.68
N CYS A 56 1.68 -2.95 4.94
CA CYS A 56 1.94 -3.44 3.58
C CYS A 56 1.62 -4.93 3.39
N HIS A 57 2.21 -5.79 4.22
CA HIS A 57 2.09 -7.24 4.06
C HIS A 57 0.71 -7.79 4.45
N GLN A 58 0.04 -7.17 5.43
CA GLN A 58 -1.33 -7.53 5.80
C GLN A 58 -2.30 -7.13 4.69
N VAL A 59 -2.18 -5.91 4.15
CA VAL A 59 -2.98 -5.46 3.00
C VAL A 59 -2.72 -6.34 1.78
N ASN A 60 -1.48 -6.83 1.60
CA ASN A 60 -1.17 -7.76 0.53
C ASN A 60 -1.94 -9.08 0.68
N LEU A 61 -1.86 -9.72 1.85
CA LEU A 61 -2.56 -10.96 2.16
C LEU A 61 -4.09 -10.85 2.07
N GLU A 62 -4.65 -9.77 2.59
CA GLU A 62 -6.11 -9.62 2.74
C GLU A 62 -6.79 -9.04 1.49
N TYR A 63 -6.06 -8.37 0.60
CA TYR A 63 -6.67 -7.59 -0.49
C TYR A 63 -5.95 -7.64 -1.85
N LEU A 64 -4.62 -7.46 -1.88
CA LEU A 64 -3.91 -7.28 -3.15
C LEU A 64 -3.60 -8.61 -3.85
N ALA A 65 -3.11 -9.60 -3.11
CA ALA A 65 -2.66 -10.87 -3.65
C ALA A 65 -3.79 -11.61 -4.37
N LYS A 66 -3.46 -12.23 -5.51
CA LYS A 66 -4.43 -12.97 -6.34
C LYS A 66 -4.29 -14.47 -6.26
N ALA A 67 -3.16 -14.96 -5.74
CA ALA A 67 -2.68 -16.35 -5.80
C ALA A 67 -2.51 -16.89 -7.23
N ILE A 68 -3.49 -16.69 -8.12
CA ILE A 68 -3.46 -17.00 -9.54
C ILE A 68 -3.90 -15.77 -10.33
N TRP A 69 -3.06 -15.32 -11.26
CA TRP A 69 -3.45 -14.39 -12.32
C TRP A 69 -4.01 -15.15 -13.50
N TYR A 70 -4.88 -14.49 -14.25
CA TYR A 70 -5.38 -15.01 -15.51
C TYR A 70 -5.46 -13.88 -16.55
N GLU A 71 -5.18 -14.23 -17.80
CA GLU A 71 -5.32 -13.30 -18.92
C GLU A 71 -5.75 -14.03 -20.19
N LYS A 72 -6.41 -13.28 -21.09
CA LYS A 72 -6.77 -13.79 -22.42
C LYS A 72 -5.75 -13.30 -23.43
N GLN A 73 -5.05 -14.22 -24.09
CA GLN A 73 -4.17 -13.91 -25.22
C GLN A 73 -4.72 -14.61 -26.48
N GLY A 74 -5.30 -13.82 -27.40
CA GLY A 74 -6.01 -14.35 -28.56
C GLY A 74 -7.22 -15.21 -28.14
N ASP A 75 -7.31 -16.43 -28.66
CA ASP A 75 -8.39 -17.38 -28.33
C ASP A 75 -8.07 -18.29 -27.14
N LYS A 76 -6.94 -18.09 -26.47
CA LYS A 76 -6.51 -18.89 -25.31
C LYS A 76 -6.61 -18.08 -24.02
N GLN A 77 -6.99 -18.78 -22.95
CA GLN A 77 -6.90 -18.27 -21.58
C GLN A 77 -5.65 -18.86 -20.92
N PHE A 78 -4.86 -18.01 -20.30
CA PHE A 78 -3.69 -18.37 -19.52
C PHE A 78 -3.97 -18.11 -18.06
N ALA A 79 -3.54 -19.03 -17.20
CA ALA A 79 -3.52 -18.86 -15.75
C ALA A 79 -2.11 -19.17 -15.25
N TYR A 80 -1.60 -18.34 -14.34
CA TYR A 80 -0.23 -18.47 -13.82
C TYR A 80 -0.16 -17.98 -12.37
N PRO A 81 0.79 -18.51 -11.58
CA PRO A 81 0.91 -18.14 -10.18
C PRO A 81 1.20 -16.64 -10.02
N ASP A 82 0.63 -16.07 -8.96
CA ASP A 82 1.04 -14.76 -8.47
C ASP A 82 2.46 -14.84 -7.92
N THR A 83 3.32 -13.95 -8.39
CA THR A 83 4.72 -13.86 -7.99
C THR A 83 5.10 -12.40 -7.94
N LEU A 84 5.84 -11.98 -6.92
CA LEU A 84 6.24 -10.59 -6.77
C LEU A 84 7.59 -10.45 -6.07
N VAL A 85 8.21 -9.29 -6.27
CA VAL A 85 9.32 -8.80 -5.45
C VAL A 85 8.90 -7.47 -4.84
N GLY A 86 9.21 -7.28 -3.57
CA GLY A 86 8.87 -6.07 -2.82
C GLY A 86 10.14 -5.39 -2.32
N THR A 87 10.06 -4.07 -2.13
CA THR A 87 11.16 -3.26 -1.58
C THR A 87 11.17 -3.26 -0.05
N ASP A 88 10.66 -4.33 0.57
CA ASP A 88 10.61 -4.55 2.02
C ASP A 88 11.02 -6.00 2.31
N SER A 89 11.87 -6.22 3.32
CA SER A 89 12.42 -7.54 3.63
C SER A 89 11.37 -8.57 4.04
N HIS A 90 10.25 -8.13 4.62
CA HIS A 90 9.17 -9.01 5.07
C HIS A 90 8.17 -9.34 3.95
N THR A 91 8.49 -8.99 2.69
CA THR A 91 7.71 -9.43 1.54
C THR A 91 7.58 -10.95 1.48
N THR A 92 8.49 -11.70 2.11
CA THR A 92 8.41 -13.16 2.31
C THR A 92 7.20 -13.63 3.13
N MET A 93 6.41 -12.71 3.70
CA MET A 93 5.18 -13.03 4.42
C MET A 93 4.05 -13.52 3.49
N ILE A 94 4.08 -13.17 2.19
CA ILE A 94 3.07 -13.61 1.21
C ILE A 94 3.29 -15.05 0.74
#